data_AF-A0A4Q2T5I0-F1
#
_entry.id   AF-A0A4Q2T5I0-F1
#
_cell.length_a   1.000
_cell.length_b   1.000
_cell.length_c   1.000
_cell.angle_alpha   90.00
_cell.angle_beta   90.00
_cell.angle_gamma   90.00
#
_symmetry.space_group_name_H-M   'P 1'
#
loop_
_entity.id
_entity.type
_entity.pdbx_description
1 polymer ?
#
loop_
_entity_poly.entity_id
_entity_poly.type
_entity_poly.pdbx_seq_one_letter_code
_entity_poly.pdbx_strand_id
1 'polypeptide(L)'
;MEQARRPDVRWAYEPAELGRAVRGTRQERGLTQQELAERLGVGRMTISRLERGDSVSVETAMRALSECGYAIAVAPKFTRLVAQPRTTHAVADESSDG
;
A
#
# COMPACT_ATOMS: atom_id res chain seq x y z
N MET A 1 6.21 20.33 16.84
CA MET A 1 4.80 20.00 16.54
C MET A 1 4.80 19.05 15.35
N GLU A 2 4.84 17.75 15.65
CA GLU A 2 4.83 16.68 14.65
C GLU A 2 3.47 16.69 13.94
N GLN A 3 3.39 17.20 12.71
CA GLN A 3 2.18 17.08 11.91
C GLN A 3 2.01 15.59 11.60
N ALA A 4 1.15 14.91 12.36
CA ALA A 4 0.74 13.54 12.10
C ALA A 4 0.32 13.46 10.63
N ARG A 5 1.13 12.76 9.81
CA ARG A 5 0.90 12.56 8.39
C ARG A 5 -0.52 12.03 8.22
N ARG A 6 -1.43 12.87 7.74
CA ARG A 6 -2.81 12.45 7.46
C ARG A 6 -2.72 11.23 6.55
N PRO A 7 -3.35 10.10 6.90
CA PRO A 7 -3.38 8.96 6.00
C PRO A 7 -4.07 9.40 4.70
N ASP A 8 -3.28 9.49 3.64
CA ASP A 8 -3.69 10.05 2.37
C ASP A 8 -4.49 9.00 1.61
N VAL A 9 -5.83 9.15 1.60
CA VAL A 9 -6.73 8.25 0.86
C VAL A 9 -6.50 8.49 -0.63
N ARG A 10 -5.89 7.52 -1.30
CA ARG A 10 -5.71 7.55 -2.76
C ARG A 10 -6.85 6.81 -3.43
N TRP A 11 -7.72 7.56 -4.08
CA TRP A 11 -8.72 6.99 -4.97
C TRP A 11 -8.05 6.46 -6.24
N ALA A 12 -8.44 5.25 -6.63
CA ALA A 12 -8.08 4.67 -7.92
C ALA A 12 -9.38 4.21 -8.60
N TYR A 13 -9.66 4.82 -9.74
CA TYR A 13 -10.74 4.47 -10.65
C TYR A 13 -10.22 3.67 -11.85
N GLU A 14 -8.93 3.85 -12.19
CA GLU A 14 -8.27 3.18 -13.31
C GLU A 14 -7.03 2.37 -12.86
N PRO A 15 -6.67 1.27 -13.56
CA PRO A 15 -5.49 0.47 -13.22
C PRO A 15 -4.19 1.28 -13.14
N ALA A 16 -4.05 2.33 -13.97
CA ALA A 16 -2.88 3.19 -13.96
C ALA A 16 -2.74 4.01 -12.67
N GLU A 17 -3.84 4.36 -11.98
CA GLU A 17 -3.80 5.07 -10.70
C GLU A 17 -3.31 4.15 -9.58
N LEU A 18 -3.76 2.90 -9.59
CA LEU A 18 -3.27 1.84 -8.73
C LEU A 18 -1.76 1.60 -8.95
N GLY A 19 -1.34 1.49 -10.21
CA GLY A 19 0.07 1.34 -10.59
C GLY A 19 0.95 2.48 -10.11
N ARG A 20 0.47 3.72 -10.17
CA ARG A 20 1.17 4.90 -9.64
C ARG A 20 1.34 4.86 -8.12
N ALA A 21 0.34 4.38 -7.38
CA ALA A 21 0.45 4.24 -5.92
C ALA A 21 1.55 3.24 -5.54
N VAL A 22 1.59 2.09 -6.20
CA VAL A 22 2.65 1.08 -6.02
C VAL A 22 4.03 1.66 -6.38
N ARG A 23 4.15 2.31 -7.55
CA ARG A 23 5.40 2.93 -7.99
C ARG A 23 5.91 3.99 -7.01
N GLY A 24 5.03 4.88 -6.56
CA GLY A 24 5.37 5.96 -5.64
C GLY A 24 5.94 5.41 -4.34
N THR A 25 5.22 4.47 -3.70
CA THR A 25 5.69 3.89 -2.45
C THR A 25 6.93 3.02 -2.60
N ARG A 26 7.06 2.30 -3.73
CA ARG A 26 8.30 1.58 -4.04
C ARG A 26 9.49 2.54 -4.10
N GLN A 27 9.35 3.66 -4.80
CA GLN A 27 10.41 4.68 -4.93
C GLN A 27 10.71 5.38 -3.60
N GLU A 28 9.69 5.74 -2.81
CA GLU A 28 9.83 6.33 -1.47
C GLU A 28 10.63 5.42 -0.53
N ARG A 29 10.53 4.09 -0.71
CA ARG A 29 11.28 3.09 0.05
C ARG A 29 12.64 2.74 -0.56
N GLY A 30 13.05 3.40 -1.64
CA GLY A 30 14.34 3.15 -2.31
C GLY A 30 14.42 1.81 -3.03
N LEU A 31 13.31 1.13 -3.27
CA LEU A 31 13.28 -0.19 -3.91
C LEU A 31 13.31 -0.07 -5.43
N THR A 32 14.03 -0.95 -6.09
CA THR A 32 13.95 -1.21 -7.53
C THR A 32 12.74 -2.08 -7.87
N GLN A 33 12.34 -2.09 -9.14
CA GLN A 33 11.28 -3.00 -9.61
C GLN A 33 11.65 -4.47 -9.42
N GLN A 34 12.94 -4.81 -9.49
CA GLN A 34 13.44 -6.16 -9.31
C GLN A 34 13.27 -6.61 -7.85
N GLU A 35 13.67 -5.79 -6.88
CA GLU A 35 13.53 -6.11 -5.46
C GLU A 35 12.07 -6.26 -5.04
N LEU A 36 11.17 -5.41 -5.55
CA LEU A 36 9.74 -5.58 -5.30
C LEU A 36 9.22 -6.89 -5.92
N ALA A 37 9.69 -7.24 -7.11
CA ALA A 37 9.30 -8.47 -7.78
C ALA A 37 9.73 -9.72 -6.99
N GLU A 38 10.95 -9.71 -6.45
CA GLU A 38 11.51 -10.78 -5.62
C GLU A 38 10.70 -10.99 -4.34
N ARG A 39 10.34 -9.91 -3.64
CA ARG A 39 9.46 -9.99 -2.45
C ARG A 39 8.09 -10.58 -2.74
N LEU A 40 7.59 -10.33 -3.95
CA LEU A 40 6.31 -10.84 -4.41
C LEU A 40 6.41 -12.22 -5.09
N GLY A 41 7.61 -12.75 -5.33
CA GLY A 41 7.82 -14.01 -6.05
C GLY A 41 7.32 -13.95 -7.50
N VAL A 42 7.45 -12.79 -8.16
CA VAL A 42 7.05 -12.57 -9.56
C VAL A 42 8.21 -12.06 -10.40
N GLY A 43 8.07 -12.01 -11.72
CA GLY A 43 9.08 -11.41 -12.60
C GLY A 43 9.03 -9.87 -12.59
N ARG A 44 10.19 -9.21 -12.75
CA ARG A 44 10.30 -7.74 -12.87
C ARG A 44 9.35 -7.14 -13.91
N MET A 45 9.15 -7.81 -15.04
CA MET A 45 8.25 -7.34 -16.09
C MET A 45 6.80 -7.22 -15.59
N THR A 46 6.38 -8.09 -14.67
CA THR A 46 5.06 -8.03 -14.02
C THR A 46 4.92 -6.75 -13.21
N ILE A 47 5.95 -6.37 -12.45
CA ILE A 47 5.97 -5.08 -11.71
C ILE A 47 5.96 -3.90 -12.68
N SER A 48 6.75 -3.94 -13.76
CA SER A 48 6.74 -2.89 -14.78
C SER A 48 5.37 -2.70 -15.44
N ARG A 49 4.67 -3.80 -15.75
CA ARG A 49 3.29 -3.78 -16.28
C ARG A 49 2.31 -3.18 -15.28
N LEU A 50 2.33 -3.68 -14.04
CA LEU A 50 1.50 -3.17 -12.95
C LEU A 50 1.67 -1.65 -12.76
N GLU A 51 2.91 -1.17 -12.70
CA GLU A 51 3.21 0.26 -12.50
C GLU A 51 2.76 1.16 -13.64
N ARG A 52 2.60 0.61 -14.85
CA ARG A 52 2.06 1.31 -16.04
C ARG A 52 0.54 1.19 -16.16
N GLY A 53 -0.11 0.36 -15.33
CA GLY A 53 -1.54 0.07 -15.42
C GLY A 53 -1.89 -0.97 -16.49
N ASP A 54 -0.92 -1.73 -16.99
CA ASP A 54 -1.16 -2.84 -17.92
C ASP A 54 -1.79 -4.03 -17.17
N SER A 55 -2.41 -4.94 -17.92
CA SER A 55 -3.02 -6.16 -17.38
C SER A 55 -2.03 -7.03 -16.60
N VAL A 56 -2.38 -7.27 -15.33
CA VAL A 56 -1.79 -8.26 -14.43
C VAL A 56 -2.91 -8.98 -13.68
N SER A 57 -2.60 -10.09 -13.00
CA SER A 57 -3.63 -10.72 -12.15
C SER A 57 -4.04 -9.80 -11.00
N VAL A 58 -5.32 -9.84 -10.64
CA VAL A 58 -5.85 -9.11 -9.48
C VAL A 58 -5.08 -9.50 -8.22
N GLU A 59 -4.74 -10.78 -8.07
CA GLU A 59 -3.89 -11.27 -6.97
C GLU A 59 -2.54 -10.54 -6.90
N THR A 60 -1.84 -10.41 -8.03
CA THR A 60 -0.55 -9.70 -8.06
C THR A 60 -0.69 -8.24 -7.68
N ALA A 61 -1.72 -7.56 -8.20
CA ALA A 61 -1.99 -6.16 -7.86
C ALA A 61 -2.29 -5.98 -6.37
N MET A 62 -3.10 -6.86 -5.78
CA MET A 62 -3.44 -6.83 -4.35
C MET A 62 -2.21 -7.10 -3.47
N ARG A 63 -1.39 -8.09 -3.82
CA ARG A 63 -0.15 -8.41 -3.09
C ARG A 63 0.85 -7.25 -3.17
N ALA A 64 1.00 -6.61 -4.32
CA ALA A 64 1.86 -5.45 -4.47
C ALA A 64 1.39 -4.24 -3.64
N LEU A 65 0.08 -3.95 -3.62
CA LEU A 65 -0.48 -2.91 -2.77
C LEU A 65 -0.25 -3.20 -1.28
N SER A 66 -0.46 -4.45 -0.86
CA SER A 66 -0.22 -4.89 0.51
C SER A 66 1.26 -4.76 0.90
N GLU A 67 2.20 -5.19 0.05
CA GLU A 67 3.63 -5.01 0.26
C GLU A 67 4.00 -3.52 0.34
N CYS A 68 3.34 -2.66 -0.44
CA CYS A 68 3.46 -1.21 -0.37
C CYS A 68 2.70 -0.58 0.81
N GLY A 69 2.11 -1.35 1.73
CA GLY A 69 1.46 -0.85 2.94
C GLY A 69 0.07 -0.24 2.72
N TYR A 70 -0.55 -0.50 1.57
CA TYR A 70 -1.93 -0.12 1.30
C TYR A 70 -2.90 -1.25 1.68
N ALA A 71 -4.04 -0.87 2.24
CA ALA A 71 -5.23 -1.70 2.28
C ALA A 71 -6.16 -1.31 1.12
N ILE A 72 -6.94 -2.27 0.62
CA ILE A 72 -7.94 -2.03 -0.43
C ILE A 72 -9.32 -2.01 0.22
N ALA A 73 -10.13 -1.02 -0.15
CA ALA A 73 -11.55 -0.96 0.19
C ALA A 73 -12.38 -0.85 -1.10
N VAL A 74 -13.52 -1.54 -1.13
CA VAL A 74 -14.54 -1.39 -2.17
C VAL A 74 -15.69 -0.59 -1.59
N ALA A 75 -16.07 0.50 -2.25
CA ALA A 75 -17.12 1.39 -1.77
C ALA A 75 -17.89 2.02 -2.95
N PRO A 76 -19.16 2.42 -2.77
CA PRO A 76 -19.88 3.25 -3.74
C PRO A 76 -19.10 4.53 -4.10
N LYS A 77 -19.22 5.01 -5.34
CA LYS A 77 -18.46 6.16 -5.89
C LYS A 77 -18.52 7.46 -5.08
N PHE A 78 -19.54 7.62 -4.23
CA PHE A 78 -19.74 8.81 -3.39
C PHE A 78 -19.58 8.52 -1.89
N THR A 79 -18.91 7.42 -1.54
CA THR A 79 -18.62 7.08 -0.15
C THR A 79 -17.52 7.97 0.39
N ARG A 80 -17.74 8.53 1.58
CA ARG A 80 -16.67 9.18 2.33
C ARG A 80 -15.85 8.13 3.08
N LEU A 81 -14.66 7.81 2.56
CA LEU A 81 -13.68 7.02 3.31
C LEU A 81 -12.89 7.92 4.25
N VAL A 82 -12.86 7.55 5.53
CA VAL A 82 -12.08 8.24 6.56
C VAL A 82 -11.02 7.28 7.07
N ALA A 83 -9.76 7.56 6.78
CA ALA A 83 -8.67 6.79 7.35
C ALA A 83 -8.44 7.25 8.80
N GLN A 84 -8.77 6.38 9.75
CA GLN A 84 -8.50 6.64 11.16
C GLN A 84 -7.01 6.37 11.43
N PRO A 85 -6.28 7.29 12.10
CA PRO A 85 -4.94 6.98 12.55
C PRO A 85 -5.02 5.76 13.47
N ARG A 86 -4.21 4.73 13.21
CA ARG A 86 -4.04 3.63 14.16
C ARG A 86 -3.43 4.21 15.43
N THR A 87 -4.23 4.43 16.47
CA THR A 87 -3.71 4.67 17.81
C THR A 87 -3.18 3.34 18.30
N THR A 88 -1.88 3.13 18.19
CA THR A 88 -1.22 1.99 18.84
C THR A 88 -1.53 2.11 20.32
N HIS A 89 -2.41 1.26 20.84
CA HIS A 89 -2.50 1.07 22.28
C HIS A 89 -1.18 0.43 22.69
N ALA A 90 -0.30 1.22 23.29
CA ALA A 90 0.88 0.71 23.96
C ALA A 90 0.38 -0.32 25.00
N VAL A 91 0.84 -1.55 24.84
CA VAL A 91 0.69 -2.59 25.83
C VAL A 91 1.44 -2.09 27.06
N ALA A 92 0.70 -1.64 28.07
CA ALA A 92 1.24 -1.43 29.40
C ALA A 92 1.58 -2.83 29.91
N ASP A 93 2.84 -3.21 29.72
CA ASP A 93 3.48 -4.28 30.47
C ASP A 93 3.70 -3.69 31.89
N GLU A 94 2.64 -3.71 32.69
CA GLU A 94 2.74 -3.54 34.13
C GLU A 94 3.51 -4.76 34.65
N SER A 95 4.81 -4.51 34.76
CA SER A 95 5.78 -5.30 35.50
C SER A 95 5.13 -5.86 36.76
N SER A 96 5.00 -7.18 36.77
CA SER A 96 4.84 -7.94 38.00
C SER A 96 6.06 -7.67 38.86
N ASP A 97 5.89 -6.89 39.90
CA ASP A 97 6.72 -6.97 41.10
C ASP A 97 5.78 -7.21 42.28
N GLY A 98 5.77 -8.48 42.71
CA GLY A 98 4.97 -9.03 43.79
C GLY A 98 5.54 -10.38 44.18
#